data_AF-A0A7K5H5T9-F1
#
_entry.id   AF-A0A7K5H5T9-F1
#
_cell.length_a   1.000
_cell.length_b   1.000
_cell.length_c   1.000
_cell.angle_alpha   90.00
_cell.angle_beta   90.00
_cell.angle_gamma   90.00
#
_symmetry.space_group_name_H-M   'P 1'
#
loop_
_entity.id
_entity.type
_entity.pdbx_description
1 polymer ?
#
loop_
_entity_poly.entity_id
_entity_poly.type
_entity_poly.pdbx_seq_one_letter_code
_entity_poly.pdbx_strand_id
1 'polypeptide(L)'
;MAAPPHPTLHQEQQRAADIIRLLTLYRPLLDAYVIDFFTEGLWAQLPPPWQAALATATPSQLAGLLGGQGGPRATWPLSLLAFAATTRALAFPRGCPGGSPRPPCQSPVLHPLLRRHVKPKKQHEIQRLGKRLSQATGCDRVVDVGAGQGHLSRFLAFGLGLPVTAVEGDGRLASMAERFDQELLRELRKKGVPGNKGFPRRCQNSPRCPPTPLTPRGPRHVAGRLDPGAPWKEFLLPPDPPGLGATAKNPLGGPGGSEGGEQVLVTGLHTCGDLSPALLRHFARSPAVAAITSVACCHMKLSTPSQSPGFTSGYPLSAWVAGLPGHELSYRAREAACHALEEYAGRLGEENGCLRVHCYRAVLETLIRAADPSKKRPGVQTVKAAHTLSFPQYARLGLPRVGLDPATVPLDSEAVGAMLEQQHKVVAFFSLTLLLAPLVETLILLDRLLYLREQGGCQGGSREGVAAVPVAILPLPAGFQCALVPLFNPRFSPRNLVLVAARTPLGAVLSGLDEDGSEDEDMGVAEPPREGQR
;
A
#
# COMPACT_ATOMS: atom_id res chain seq x y z
N MET A 1 -29.41 2.39 -10.45
CA MET A 1 -28.54 2.75 -11.60
C MET A 1 -27.60 1.59 -11.83
N ALA A 2 -27.49 1.08 -13.07
CA ALA A 2 -26.57 -0.02 -13.37
C ALA A 2 -25.12 0.41 -13.08
N ALA A 3 -24.33 -0.47 -12.47
CA ALA A 3 -22.91 -0.24 -12.27
C ALA A 3 -22.25 0.05 -13.64
N PRO A 4 -21.31 1.01 -13.72
CA PRO A 4 -20.61 1.28 -14.98
C PRO A 4 -19.95 -0.01 -15.48
N PRO A 5 -19.90 -0.24 -16.80
CA PRO A 5 -19.30 -1.46 -17.35
C PRO A 5 -17.84 -1.56 -16.89
N HIS A 6 -17.44 -2.77 -16.48
CA HIS A 6 -16.05 -3.06 -16.13
C HIS A 6 -15.13 -2.63 -17.28
N PRO A 7 -13.98 -1.98 -16.99
CA PRO A 7 -13.09 -1.50 -18.04
C PRO A 7 -12.59 -2.66 -18.90
N THR A 8 -12.65 -2.47 -20.21
CA THR A 8 -12.19 -3.47 -21.17
C THR A 8 -10.66 -3.65 -21.06
N LEU A 9 -10.15 -4.81 -21.49
CA LEU A 9 -8.71 -5.06 -21.56
C LEU A 9 -7.98 -3.94 -22.33
N HIS A 10 -8.55 -3.54 -23.47
CA HIS A 10 -8.02 -2.46 -24.29
C HIS A 10 -7.95 -1.12 -23.52
N GLN A 11 -8.96 -0.78 -22.72
CA GLN A 11 -8.93 0.46 -21.91
C GLN A 11 -7.83 0.45 -20.85
N GLU A 12 -7.57 -0.69 -20.21
CA GLU A 12 -6.47 -0.82 -19.24
C GLU A 12 -5.10 -0.77 -19.91
N GLN A 13 -4.94 -1.45 -21.06
CA GLN A 13 -3.74 -1.41 -21.88
C GLN A 13 -3.42 0.01 -22.35
N GLN A 14 -4.43 0.72 -22.86
CA GLN A 14 -4.30 2.11 -23.30
C GLN A 14 -3.95 3.04 -22.13
N ARG A 15 -4.61 2.87 -20.98
CA ARG A 15 -4.29 3.64 -19.76
C ARG A 15 -2.83 3.44 -19.34
N ALA A 16 -2.31 2.21 -19.38
CA ALA A 16 -0.91 1.94 -19.06
C ALA A 16 0.05 2.67 -20.01
N ALA A 17 -0.24 2.64 -21.32
CA ALA A 17 0.54 3.37 -22.32
C ALA A 17 0.50 4.90 -22.12
N ASP A 18 -0.67 5.46 -21.83
CA ASP A 18 -0.82 6.90 -21.57
C ASP A 18 -0.09 7.34 -20.29
N ILE A 19 -0.12 6.49 -19.24
CA ILE A 19 0.66 6.73 -18.02
C ILE A 19 2.15 6.73 -18.34
N ILE A 20 2.66 5.73 -19.05
CA ILE A 20 4.09 5.64 -19.41
C ILE A 20 4.52 6.86 -20.22
N ARG A 21 3.71 7.31 -21.19
CA ARG A 21 4.00 8.52 -21.96
C ARG A 21 4.11 9.76 -21.07
N LEU A 22 3.18 9.93 -20.12
CA LEU A 22 3.18 11.06 -19.20
C LEU A 22 4.36 11.00 -18.21
N LEU A 23 4.64 9.83 -17.62
CA LEU A 23 5.79 9.64 -16.73
C LEU A 23 7.11 9.88 -17.45
N THR A 24 7.21 9.49 -18.72
CA THR A 24 8.38 9.76 -19.57
C THR A 24 8.56 11.26 -19.81
N LEU A 25 7.49 11.98 -20.12
CA LEU A 25 7.52 13.43 -20.32
C LEU A 25 7.99 14.19 -19.08
N TYR A 26 7.59 13.74 -17.88
CA TYR A 26 7.92 14.39 -16.61
C TYR A 26 8.98 13.62 -15.79
N ARG A 27 9.79 12.78 -16.45
CA ARG A 27 10.83 11.98 -15.79
C ARG A 27 11.83 12.81 -14.98
N PRO A 28 12.32 13.99 -15.44
CA PRO A 28 13.22 14.82 -14.64
C PRO A 28 12.61 15.23 -13.28
N LEU A 29 11.31 15.53 -13.26
CA LEU A 29 10.58 15.88 -12.04
C LEU A 29 10.33 14.64 -11.14
N LEU A 30 10.03 13.50 -11.74
CA LEU A 30 9.74 12.25 -11.02
C LEU A 30 10.99 11.65 -10.36
N ASP A 31 12.11 11.66 -11.08
CA ASP A 31 13.36 11.05 -10.65
C ASP A 31 14.21 12.01 -9.78
N ALA A 32 13.77 13.26 -9.62
CA ALA A 32 14.40 14.23 -8.75
C ALA A 32 14.36 13.83 -7.26
N TYR A 33 15.46 14.10 -6.57
CA TYR A 33 15.54 14.02 -5.12
C TYR A 33 15.31 15.42 -4.58
N VAL A 34 14.22 15.65 -3.82
CA VAL A 34 13.94 16.99 -3.25
C VAL A 34 15.08 17.49 -2.35
N ILE A 35 15.85 16.60 -1.75
CA ILE A 35 17.04 16.99 -0.96
C ILE A 35 18.14 17.62 -1.82
N ASP A 36 18.15 17.40 -3.13
CA ASP A 36 19.06 18.04 -4.07
C ASP A 36 18.52 19.35 -4.66
N PHE A 37 17.47 19.93 -4.07
CA PHE A 37 16.79 21.12 -4.61
C PHE A 37 17.75 22.26 -4.96
N PHE A 38 18.69 22.56 -4.06
CA PHE A 38 19.67 23.64 -4.26
C PHE A 38 20.89 23.16 -5.05
N THR A 39 21.40 21.96 -4.78
CA THR A 39 22.63 21.43 -5.38
C THR A 39 22.52 21.12 -6.87
N GLU A 40 21.33 20.76 -7.34
CA GLU A 40 21.06 20.45 -8.75
C GLU A 40 20.15 21.52 -9.41
N GLY A 41 19.90 22.63 -8.71
CA GLY A 41 19.11 23.75 -9.23
C GLY A 41 17.70 23.35 -9.69
N LEU A 42 17.03 22.46 -8.95
CA LEU A 42 15.80 21.80 -9.40
C LEU A 42 14.67 22.77 -9.78
N TRP A 43 14.60 23.94 -9.12
CA TRP A 43 13.61 24.96 -9.43
C TRP A 43 13.73 25.49 -10.86
N ALA A 44 14.97 25.71 -11.33
CA ALA A 44 15.24 26.28 -12.66
C ALA A 44 14.88 25.30 -13.79
N GLN A 45 14.74 24.00 -13.47
CA GLN A 45 14.35 22.96 -14.43
C GLN A 45 12.85 22.93 -14.71
N LEU A 46 12.02 23.62 -13.91
CA LEU A 46 10.59 23.73 -14.15
C LEU A 46 10.30 24.67 -15.32
N PRO A 47 9.19 24.49 -16.07
CA PRO A 47 8.78 25.46 -17.08
C PRO A 47 8.64 26.88 -16.50
N PRO A 48 9.14 27.94 -17.17
CA PRO A 48 9.10 29.30 -16.62
C PRO A 48 7.70 29.78 -16.19
N PRO A 49 6.59 29.49 -16.91
CA PRO A 49 5.25 29.84 -16.44
C PRO A 49 4.88 29.14 -15.12
N TRP A 50 5.39 27.93 -14.89
CA TRP A 50 5.14 27.19 -13.64
C TRP A 50 5.90 27.81 -12.48
N GLN A 51 7.16 28.20 -12.70
CA GLN A 51 7.97 28.87 -11.67
C GLN A 51 7.29 30.15 -11.18
N ALA A 52 6.81 30.99 -12.09
CA ALA A 52 6.13 32.25 -11.75
C ALA A 52 4.86 32.01 -10.91
N ALA A 53 4.03 31.04 -11.31
CA ALA A 53 2.78 30.74 -10.60
C ALA A 53 3.01 30.04 -9.25
N LEU A 54 4.01 29.16 -9.15
CA LEU A 54 4.31 28.40 -7.94
C LEU A 54 5.11 29.20 -6.91
N ALA A 55 5.88 30.21 -7.33
CA ALA A 55 6.63 31.08 -6.42
C ALA A 55 5.73 31.87 -5.46
N THR A 56 4.52 32.21 -5.89
CA THR A 56 3.54 32.96 -5.07
C THR A 56 2.44 32.08 -4.49
N ALA A 57 2.50 30.76 -4.70
CA ALA A 57 1.47 29.83 -4.26
C ALA A 57 1.45 29.65 -2.75
N THR A 58 0.26 29.75 -2.15
CA THR A 58 0.06 29.43 -0.74
C THR A 58 -0.01 27.91 -0.52
N PRO A 59 0.27 27.41 0.69
CA PRO A 59 0.06 25.99 1.02
C PRO A 59 -1.36 25.49 0.73
N SER A 60 -2.39 26.29 0.98
CA SER A 60 -3.79 25.95 0.68
C SER A 60 -4.07 25.86 -0.82
N GLN A 61 -3.46 26.71 -1.65
CA GLN A 61 -3.55 26.61 -3.10
C GLN A 61 -2.85 25.35 -3.64
N LEU A 62 -1.69 25.00 -3.08
CA LEU A 62 -1.00 23.73 -3.39
C LEU A 62 -1.85 22.53 -2.98
N ALA A 63 -2.50 22.56 -1.80
CA ALA A 63 -3.41 21.50 -1.36
C ALA A 63 -4.57 21.30 -2.35
N GLY A 64 -5.17 22.40 -2.83
CA GLY A 64 -6.18 22.36 -3.88
C GLY A 64 -5.64 21.78 -5.20
N LEU A 65 -4.42 22.14 -5.59
CA LEU A 65 -3.75 21.58 -6.76
C LEU A 65 -3.50 20.06 -6.63
N LEU A 66 -3.40 19.50 -5.42
CA LEU A 66 -3.32 18.06 -5.15
C LEU A 66 -4.69 17.35 -5.07
N GLY A 67 -5.80 18.09 -5.15
CA GLY A 67 -7.15 17.54 -5.00
C GLY A 67 -7.69 17.57 -3.57
N GLY A 68 -7.06 18.35 -2.69
CA GLY A 68 -7.60 18.68 -1.36
C GLY A 68 -8.81 19.62 -1.42
N GLN A 69 -9.45 19.84 -0.26
CA GLN A 69 -10.60 20.75 -0.12
C GLN A 69 -10.19 22.22 -0.28
N GLY A 70 -11.10 23.01 -0.85
CA GLY A 70 -10.86 24.32 -1.47
C GLY A 70 -10.07 25.34 -0.65
N GLY A 71 -8.96 25.79 -1.22
CA GLY A 71 -8.40 27.13 -0.99
C GLY A 71 -8.89 28.14 -2.03
N PRO A 72 -8.49 29.41 -1.93
CA PRO A 72 -8.80 30.43 -2.94
C PRO A 72 -8.40 29.96 -4.35
N ARG A 73 -9.20 30.27 -5.37
CA ARG A 73 -8.87 29.93 -6.77
C ARG A 73 -7.55 30.64 -7.15
N ALA A 74 -6.50 29.85 -7.32
CA ALA A 74 -5.26 30.31 -7.95
C ALA A 74 -5.40 30.29 -9.47
N THR A 75 -4.82 31.29 -10.13
CA THR A 75 -4.67 31.30 -11.59
C THR A 75 -3.43 30.49 -11.97
N TRP A 76 -3.65 29.22 -12.30
CA TRP A 76 -2.59 28.33 -12.74
C TRP A 76 -2.38 28.42 -14.26
N PRO A 77 -1.14 28.29 -14.78
CA PRO A 77 -0.89 28.12 -16.20
C PRO A 77 -1.66 26.92 -16.75
N LEU A 78 -2.18 27.03 -17.98
CA LEU A 78 -2.97 25.96 -18.59
C LEU A 78 -2.22 24.63 -18.65
N SER A 79 -0.91 24.66 -18.91
CA SER A 79 -0.08 23.44 -18.93
C SER A 79 0.04 22.78 -17.55
N LEU A 80 0.04 23.56 -16.46
CA LEU A 80 0.05 23.04 -15.09
C LEU A 80 -1.32 22.44 -14.72
N LEU A 81 -2.42 23.08 -15.14
CA LEU A 81 -3.78 22.54 -14.99
C LEU A 81 -3.96 21.25 -15.77
N ALA A 82 -3.51 21.22 -17.03
CA ALA A 82 -3.54 20.03 -17.86
C ALA A 82 -2.73 18.90 -17.23
N PHE A 83 -1.50 19.18 -16.78
CA PHE A 83 -0.68 18.23 -16.03
C PHE A 83 -1.44 17.63 -14.84
N ALA A 84 -1.97 18.47 -13.95
CA ALA A 84 -2.68 18.00 -12.75
C ALA A 84 -4.02 17.29 -13.07
N ALA A 85 -4.70 17.68 -14.14
CA ALA A 85 -5.93 17.02 -14.58
C ALA A 85 -5.64 15.65 -15.18
N THR A 86 -4.61 15.53 -16.04
CA THR A 86 -4.20 14.26 -16.65
C THR A 86 -3.69 13.28 -15.59
N THR A 87 -2.94 13.73 -14.58
CA THR A 87 -2.49 12.84 -13.50
C THR A 87 -3.67 12.23 -12.73
N ARG A 88 -4.71 13.03 -12.44
CA ARG A 88 -5.92 12.52 -11.78
C ARG A 88 -6.74 11.59 -12.67
N ALA A 89 -6.89 11.94 -13.95
CA ALA A 89 -7.70 11.17 -14.89
C ALA A 89 -7.13 9.77 -15.17
N LEU A 90 -5.79 9.66 -15.23
CA LEU A 90 -5.11 8.40 -15.50
C LEU A 90 -4.97 7.52 -14.25
N ALA A 91 -4.82 8.12 -13.07
CA ALA A 91 -4.72 7.40 -11.80
C ALA A 91 -5.98 6.55 -11.55
N PHE A 92 -5.81 5.42 -10.84
CA PHE A 92 -6.97 4.69 -10.37
C PHE A 92 -7.77 5.50 -9.35
N PRO A 93 -9.11 5.46 -9.41
CA PRO A 93 -9.95 6.07 -8.40
C PRO A 93 -9.65 5.44 -7.03
N ARG A 94 -9.21 6.27 -6.08
CA ARG A 94 -8.94 5.83 -4.71
C ARG A 94 -10.19 5.84 -3.83
N GLY A 95 -11.36 6.21 -4.37
CA GLY A 95 -12.63 6.32 -3.65
C GLY A 95 -12.69 7.54 -2.73
N CYS A 96 -13.87 8.18 -2.66
CA CYS A 96 -14.17 9.16 -1.62
C CYS A 96 -14.77 8.40 -0.43
N PRO A 97 -14.29 8.58 0.82
CA PRO A 97 -15.09 8.17 1.96
C PRO A 97 -16.30 9.11 2.03
N GLY A 98 -17.48 8.61 1.66
CA GLY A 98 -18.77 9.23 1.97
C GLY A 98 -19.08 9.11 3.47
N GLY A 99 -18.14 9.52 4.33
CA GLY A 99 -18.27 9.40 5.77
C GLY A 99 -17.43 10.43 6.49
N SER A 100 -17.95 10.93 7.61
CA SER A 100 -17.23 11.87 8.47
C SER A 100 -15.83 11.34 8.83
N PRO A 101 -14.81 12.21 8.98
CA PRO A 101 -13.47 11.82 9.37
C PRO A 101 -13.42 11.43 10.86
N ARG A 102 -14.11 10.35 11.25
CA ARG A 102 -13.89 9.74 12.56
C ARG A 102 -12.57 8.98 12.52
N PRO A 103 -11.67 9.19 13.49
CA PRO A 103 -10.46 8.38 13.58
C PRO A 103 -10.88 6.90 13.78
N PRO A 104 -10.37 5.95 12.98
CA PRO A 104 -10.80 4.54 12.99
C PRO A 104 -10.61 3.82 14.34
N CYS A 105 -9.89 4.44 15.29
CA CYS A 105 -9.61 3.90 16.61
C CYS A 105 -10.86 3.72 17.51
N GLN A 106 -12.01 4.30 17.13
CA GLN A 106 -13.25 4.19 17.90
C GLN A 106 -14.26 3.16 17.35
N SER A 107 -13.94 2.42 16.28
CA SER A 107 -14.86 1.40 15.76
C SER A 107 -14.96 0.22 16.75
N PRO A 108 -16.16 -0.18 17.22
CA PRO A 108 -16.34 -1.28 18.19
C PRO A 108 -16.13 -2.68 17.60
N VAL A 109 -15.79 -2.81 16.31
CA VAL A 109 -15.88 -4.07 15.56
C VAL A 109 -14.75 -5.07 15.86
N LEU A 110 -13.51 -4.61 16.06
CA LEU A 110 -12.41 -5.51 16.47
C LEU A 110 -12.50 -5.81 17.97
N HIS A 111 -12.49 -7.08 18.38
CA HIS A 111 -12.49 -7.42 19.80
C HIS A 111 -11.29 -6.77 20.53
N PRO A 112 -11.43 -6.20 21.75
CA PRO A 112 -10.36 -5.46 22.43
C PRO A 112 -9.03 -6.22 22.56
N LEU A 113 -9.10 -7.54 22.76
CA LEU A 113 -7.92 -8.39 22.85
C LEU A 113 -7.13 -8.46 21.53
N LEU A 114 -7.79 -8.28 20.38
CA LEU A 114 -7.17 -8.26 19.06
C LEU A 114 -6.59 -6.89 18.68
N ARG A 115 -6.87 -5.84 19.46
CA ARG A 115 -6.32 -4.49 19.24
C ARG A 115 -4.96 -4.28 19.92
N ARG A 116 -4.62 -5.13 20.89
CA ARG A 116 -3.36 -5.02 21.64
C ARG A 116 -2.16 -5.06 20.70
N HIS A 117 -1.24 -4.12 20.86
CA HIS A 117 -0.04 -3.96 20.03
C HIS A 117 -0.30 -3.68 18.54
N VAL A 118 -1.54 -3.43 18.12
CA VAL A 118 -1.87 -3.12 16.73
C VAL A 118 -2.08 -1.62 16.58
N LYS A 119 -1.29 -0.97 15.71
CA LYS A 119 -1.47 0.46 15.41
C LYS A 119 -2.84 0.72 14.75
N PRO A 120 -3.47 1.90 14.96
CA PRO A 120 -4.78 2.22 14.40
C PRO A 120 -4.92 1.94 12.89
N LYS A 121 -3.90 2.31 12.08
CA LYS A 121 -3.85 2.00 10.64
C LYS A 121 -4.02 0.52 10.33
N LYS A 122 -3.23 -0.31 11.00
CA LYS A 122 -3.23 -1.76 10.82
C LYS A 122 -4.55 -2.38 11.29
N GLN A 123 -5.18 -1.82 12.33
CA GLN A 123 -6.52 -2.25 12.77
C GLN A 123 -7.57 -2.04 11.66
N HIS A 124 -7.60 -0.83 11.05
CA HIS A 124 -8.51 -0.52 9.93
C HIS A 124 -8.33 -1.49 8.76
N GLU A 125 -7.09 -1.75 8.36
CA GLU A 125 -6.78 -2.65 7.25
C GLU A 125 -7.19 -4.10 7.54
N ILE A 126 -6.86 -4.62 8.72
CA ILE A 126 -7.20 -5.98 9.14
C ILE A 126 -8.73 -6.18 9.16
N GLN A 127 -9.45 -5.20 9.70
CA GLN A 127 -10.91 -5.28 9.78
C GLN A 127 -11.55 -5.30 8.39
N ARG A 128 -11.18 -4.35 7.53
CA ARG A 128 -11.76 -4.23 6.19
C ARG A 128 -11.40 -5.42 5.31
N LEU A 129 -10.14 -5.85 5.32
CA LEU A 129 -9.69 -7.03 4.58
C LEU A 129 -10.31 -8.31 5.14
N GLY A 130 -10.35 -8.50 6.46
CA GLY A 130 -10.93 -9.71 7.06
C GLY A 130 -12.42 -9.85 6.80
N LYS A 131 -13.22 -8.76 6.90
CA LYS A 131 -14.65 -8.78 6.51
C LYS A 131 -14.80 -9.23 5.06
N ARG A 132 -13.96 -8.70 4.16
CA ARG A 132 -13.95 -9.08 2.74
C ARG A 132 -13.60 -10.55 2.52
N LEU A 133 -12.59 -11.05 3.23
CA LEU A 133 -12.17 -12.45 3.15
C LEU A 133 -13.23 -13.41 3.69
N SER A 134 -13.95 -13.06 4.75
CA SER A 134 -15.06 -13.91 5.24
C SER A 134 -16.23 -14.02 4.26
N GLN A 135 -16.40 -13.04 3.37
CA GLN A 135 -17.43 -13.05 2.33
C GLN A 135 -17.01 -13.84 1.08
N ALA A 136 -15.73 -14.18 0.94
CA ALA A 136 -15.24 -15.01 -0.16
C ALA A 136 -15.70 -16.46 0.07
N THR A 137 -16.96 -16.73 -0.30
CA THR A 137 -17.59 -18.05 -0.18
C THR A 137 -16.89 -19.06 -1.08
N GLY A 138 -16.61 -20.26 -0.56
CA GLY A 138 -16.07 -21.38 -1.33
C GLY A 138 -14.58 -21.70 -1.15
N CYS A 139 -13.88 -21.10 -0.18
CA CYS A 139 -12.53 -21.52 0.22
C CYS A 139 -12.57 -22.20 1.60
N ASP A 140 -11.84 -23.32 1.74
CA ASP A 140 -11.80 -24.14 2.96
C ASP A 140 -10.78 -23.60 3.98
N ARG A 141 -9.72 -22.95 3.48
CA ARG A 141 -8.61 -22.45 4.30
C ARG A 141 -8.00 -21.19 3.71
N VAL A 142 -7.49 -20.33 4.59
CA VAL A 142 -6.71 -19.14 4.24
C VAL A 142 -5.22 -19.38 4.48
N VAL A 143 -4.39 -18.97 3.52
CA VAL A 143 -2.93 -18.88 3.65
C VAL A 143 -2.53 -17.41 3.61
N ASP A 144 -2.06 -16.89 4.75
CA ASP A 144 -1.62 -15.51 4.93
C ASP A 144 -0.10 -15.43 4.77
N VAL A 145 0.39 -14.89 3.66
CA VAL A 145 1.82 -14.85 3.32
C VAL A 145 2.40 -13.47 3.62
N GLY A 146 3.53 -13.45 4.32
CA GLY A 146 4.11 -12.22 4.88
C GLY A 146 3.31 -11.77 6.11
N ALA A 147 2.92 -12.73 6.95
CA ALA A 147 2.02 -12.50 8.09
C ALA A 147 2.63 -11.58 9.17
N GLY A 148 3.95 -11.45 9.22
CA GLY A 148 4.67 -10.67 10.23
C GLY A 148 4.37 -11.18 11.64
N GLN A 149 3.83 -10.30 12.48
CA GLN A 149 3.41 -10.64 13.86
C GLN A 149 2.03 -11.33 13.94
N GLY A 150 1.47 -11.75 12.80
CA GLY A 150 0.25 -12.55 12.71
C GLY A 150 -1.05 -11.80 13.03
N HIS A 151 -1.09 -10.47 12.94
CA HIS A 151 -2.28 -9.71 13.34
C HIS A 151 -3.52 -9.98 12.47
N LEU A 152 -3.35 -10.07 11.15
CA LEU A 152 -4.44 -10.44 10.23
C LEU A 152 -4.83 -11.90 10.48
N SER A 153 -3.85 -12.81 10.49
CA SER A 153 -4.04 -14.24 10.71
C SER A 153 -4.79 -14.53 12.01
N ARG A 154 -4.44 -13.83 13.10
CA ARG A 154 -5.13 -13.91 14.39
C ARG A 154 -6.57 -13.41 14.31
N PHE A 155 -6.83 -12.31 13.60
CA PHE A 155 -8.21 -11.82 13.42
C PHE A 155 -9.05 -12.81 12.60
N LEU A 156 -8.50 -13.35 11.51
CA LEU A 156 -9.20 -14.35 10.67
C LEU A 156 -9.52 -15.63 11.46
N ALA A 157 -8.58 -16.13 12.26
CA ALA A 157 -8.77 -17.36 13.04
C ALA A 157 -9.66 -17.14 14.27
N PHE A 158 -9.23 -16.29 15.21
CA PHE A 158 -9.96 -16.07 16.46
C PHE A 158 -11.25 -15.26 16.27
N GLY A 159 -11.25 -14.27 15.37
CA GLY A 159 -12.38 -13.36 15.18
C GLY A 159 -13.43 -13.88 14.21
N LEU A 160 -13.02 -14.57 13.14
CA LEU A 160 -13.91 -15.04 12.08
C LEU A 160 -14.03 -16.58 12.02
N GLY A 161 -13.26 -17.31 12.84
CA GLY A 161 -13.33 -18.77 12.91
C GLY A 161 -12.73 -19.50 11.70
N LEU A 162 -11.98 -18.80 10.85
CA LEU A 162 -11.43 -19.38 9.63
C LEU A 162 -10.21 -20.26 9.93
N PRO A 163 -10.02 -21.38 9.22
CA PRO A 163 -8.76 -22.11 9.23
C PRO A 163 -7.68 -21.27 8.55
N VAL A 164 -6.59 -20.96 9.27
CA VAL A 164 -5.54 -20.06 8.77
C VAL A 164 -4.16 -20.68 8.94
N THR A 165 -3.37 -20.67 7.87
CA THR A 165 -1.91 -20.90 7.92
C THR A 165 -1.20 -19.58 7.62
N ALA A 166 -0.41 -19.09 8.58
CA ALA A 166 0.38 -17.88 8.47
C ALA A 166 1.82 -18.23 8.08
N VAL A 167 2.30 -17.68 6.98
CA VAL A 167 3.66 -17.87 6.46
C VAL A 167 4.47 -16.60 6.67
N GLU A 168 5.63 -16.73 7.28
CA GLU A 168 6.54 -15.60 7.53
C GLU A 168 8.00 -16.01 7.28
N GLY A 169 8.75 -15.14 6.59
CA GLY A 169 10.14 -15.41 6.22
C GLY A 169 11.12 -15.23 7.38
N ASP A 170 10.83 -14.29 8.28
CA ASP A 170 11.60 -14.06 9.51
C ASP A 170 11.05 -14.90 10.66
N GLY A 171 11.80 -15.94 11.05
CA GLY A 171 11.43 -16.84 12.15
C GLY A 171 11.16 -16.11 13.48
N ARG A 172 11.79 -14.96 13.73
CA ARG A 172 11.54 -14.17 14.95
C ARG A 172 10.15 -13.57 14.96
N LEU A 173 9.68 -13.09 13.82
CA LEU A 173 8.32 -12.54 13.69
C LEU A 173 7.28 -13.64 13.86
N ALA A 174 7.52 -14.82 13.26
CA ALA A 174 6.67 -16.01 13.43
C ALA A 174 6.58 -16.43 14.91
N SER A 175 7.71 -16.54 15.61
CA SER A 175 7.72 -16.87 17.05
C SER A 175 7.01 -15.81 17.90
N MET A 176 7.14 -14.52 17.58
CA MET A 176 6.37 -13.47 18.26
C MET A 176 4.87 -13.61 18.01
N ALA A 177 4.47 -13.97 16.79
CA ALA A 177 3.07 -14.20 16.45
C ALA A 177 2.47 -15.36 17.28
N GLU A 178 3.18 -16.49 17.36
CA GLU A 178 2.79 -17.63 18.20
C GLU A 178 2.65 -17.24 19.68
N ARG A 179 3.61 -16.46 20.20
CA ARG A 179 3.56 -15.98 21.59
C ARG A 179 2.31 -15.15 21.85
N PHE A 180 1.98 -14.20 20.97
CA PHE A 180 0.78 -13.38 21.13
C PHE A 180 -0.51 -14.21 21.03
N ASP A 181 -0.52 -15.28 20.24
CA ASP A 181 -1.66 -16.21 20.17
C ASP A 181 -1.83 -16.98 21.48
N GLN A 182 -0.73 -17.43 22.09
CA GLN A 182 -0.75 -18.10 23.39
C GLN A 182 -1.23 -17.15 24.50
N GLU A 183 -0.79 -15.88 24.48
CA GLU A 183 -1.27 -14.86 25.41
C GLU A 183 -2.78 -14.64 25.26
N LEU A 184 -3.29 -14.56 24.02
CA LEU A 184 -4.72 -14.45 23.75
C LEU A 184 -5.50 -15.67 24.27
N LEU A 185 -5.02 -16.89 23.99
CA LEU A 185 -5.65 -18.13 24.46
C LEU A 185 -5.70 -18.20 25.99
N ARG A 186 -4.64 -17.78 26.70
CA ARG A 186 -4.62 -17.72 28.16
C ARG A 186 -5.69 -16.76 28.69
N GLU A 187 -5.84 -15.60 28.07
CA GLU A 187 -6.87 -14.62 28.45
C GLU A 187 -8.29 -15.13 28.17
N LEU A 188 -8.50 -15.84 27.06
CA LEU A 188 -9.78 -16.50 26.78
C LEU A 188 -10.11 -17.59 27.79
N ARG A 189 -9.13 -18.42 28.18
CA ARG A 189 -9.30 -19.45 29.22
C ARG A 189 -9.64 -18.85 30.57
N LYS A 190 -8.94 -17.79 31.02
CA LYS A 190 -9.24 -17.10 32.28
C LYS A 190 -10.69 -16.60 32.35
N LYS A 191 -11.22 -16.12 31.22
CA LYS A 191 -12.62 -15.67 31.11
C LYS A 191 -13.63 -16.81 30.97
N GLY A 192 -13.17 -18.00 30.59
CA GLY A 192 -13.98 -19.21 30.40
C GLY A 192 -14.01 -20.20 31.57
N VAL A 193 -13.22 -19.96 32.64
CA VAL A 193 -13.32 -20.75 33.89
C VAL A 193 -14.60 -20.32 34.62
N PRO A 194 -15.56 -21.22 34.90
CA PRO A 194 -16.77 -20.87 35.64
C PRO A 194 -16.43 -20.67 37.12
N GLY A 195 -16.07 -19.43 37.44
CA GLY A 195 -15.76 -18.95 38.79
C GLY A 195 -16.27 -17.53 38.98
N ASN A 196 -17.58 -17.43 39.26
CA ASN A 196 -18.23 -16.34 39.97
C ASN A 196 -18.22 -14.93 39.33
N LYS A 197 -19.12 -14.71 38.36
CA LYS A 197 -20.12 -13.63 38.30
C LYS A 197 -20.91 -13.78 37.00
N GLY A 198 -22.20 -14.06 37.13
CA GLY A 198 -23.09 -14.33 36.00
C GLY A 198 -23.11 -13.19 34.97
N PHE A 199 -23.19 -13.55 33.69
CA PHE A 199 -23.66 -12.63 32.66
C PHE A 199 -25.06 -12.15 33.05
N PRO A 200 -25.33 -10.85 33.20
CA PRO A 200 -26.70 -10.40 33.31
C PRO A 200 -27.38 -10.68 31.97
N ARG A 201 -28.32 -11.65 31.97
CA ARG A 201 -29.32 -11.77 30.92
C ARG A 201 -30.17 -10.51 30.95
N ARG A 202 -29.86 -9.48 30.15
CA ARG A 202 -30.85 -8.46 29.79
C ARG A 202 -30.52 -7.66 28.52
N CYS A 203 -31.60 -7.39 27.79
CA CYS A 203 -31.80 -6.43 26.70
C CYS A 203 -31.43 -6.91 25.28
N GLN A 204 -32.35 -7.67 24.68
CA GLN A 204 -32.34 -8.07 23.26
C GLN A 204 -32.71 -6.95 22.27
N ASN A 205 -32.90 -5.69 22.69
CA ASN A 205 -33.39 -4.62 21.82
C ASN A 205 -32.50 -3.36 21.84
N SER A 206 -31.20 -3.47 21.49
CA SER A 206 -30.34 -2.31 21.22
C SER A 206 -29.40 -2.59 20.03
N PRO A 207 -29.13 -1.64 19.11
CA PRO A 207 -28.28 -1.86 17.94
C PRO A 207 -26.78 -2.07 18.27
N ARG A 208 -26.42 -2.06 19.55
CA ARG A 208 -25.05 -2.29 20.02
C ARG A 208 -24.85 -3.77 20.32
N CYS A 209 -24.73 -4.58 19.29
CA CYS A 209 -24.27 -5.97 19.47
C CYS A 209 -22.86 -5.98 20.11
N PRO A 210 -22.60 -6.83 21.12
CA PRO A 210 -21.24 -7.10 21.56
C PRO A 210 -20.44 -7.73 20.42
N PRO A 211 -19.10 -7.55 20.36
CA PRO A 211 -18.28 -8.20 19.35
C PRO A 211 -18.49 -9.72 19.40
N THR A 212 -18.56 -10.35 18.22
CA THR A 212 -18.73 -11.80 18.05
C THR A 212 -17.82 -12.56 19.00
N PRO A 213 -18.29 -13.62 19.68
CA PRO A 213 -17.44 -14.40 20.59
C PRO A 213 -16.20 -14.90 19.85
N LEU A 214 -15.02 -14.68 20.44
CA LEU A 214 -13.77 -15.18 19.86
C LEU A 214 -13.75 -16.72 19.89
N THR A 215 -13.32 -17.32 18.79
CA THR A 215 -13.12 -18.77 18.72
C THR A 215 -11.82 -19.14 19.45
N PRO A 216 -11.74 -20.29 20.15
CA PRO A 216 -10.51 -20.71 20.83
C PRO A 216 -9.51 -21.40 19.87
N ARG A 217 -9.62 -21.17 18.55
CA ARG A 217 -8.75 -21.77 17.52
C ARG A 217 -7.84 -20.69 16.93
N GLY A 218 -6.55 -20.84 17.15
CA GLY A 218 -5.53 -19.94 16.60
C GLY A 218 -5.04 -20.35 15.20
N PRO A 219 -4.35 -19.44 14.50
CA PRO A 219 -3.70 -19.75 13.24
C PRO A 219 -2.51 -20.69 13.44
N ARG A 220 -2.14 -21.43 12.40
CA ARG A 220 -0.90 -22.21 12.34
C ARG A 220 0.21 -21.34 11.74
N HIS A 221 1.29 -21.09 12.48
CA HIS A 221 2.44 -20.35 11.97
C HIS A 221 3.44 -21.28 11.30
N VAL A 222 4.02 -20.82 10.19
CA VAL A 222 5.01 -21.53 9.40
C VAL A 222 6.11 -20.55 9.01
N ALA A 223 7.33 -20.85 9.41
CA ALA A 223 8.50 -20.07 8.98
C ALA A 223 8.93 -20.55 7.59
N GLY A 224 8.96 -19.66 6.60
CA GLY A 224 9.35 -19.97 5.23
C GLY A 224 9.32 -18.76 4.31
N ARG A 225 10.20 -18.76 3.30
CA ARG A 225 10.24 -17.70 2.27
C ARG A 225 9.59 -18.18 0.99
N LEU A 226 8.90 -17.27 0.31
CA LEU A 226 8.38 -17.50 -1.02
C LEU A 226 9.49 -17.22 -2.05
N ASP A 227 9.83 -18.21 -2.87
CA ASP A 227 10.69 -17.99 -4.03
C ASP A 227 9.84 -17.53 -5.22
N PRO A 228 10.14 -16.35 -5.82
CA PRO A 228 9.44 -15.88 -7.02
C PRO A 228 9.67 -16.73 -8.27
N GLY A 229 10.78 -17.48 -8.34
CA GLY A 229 11.20 -18.32 -9.45
C GLY A 229 10.86 -19.80 -9.28
N ALA A 230 10.67 -20.28 -8.04
CA ALA A 230 10.41 -21.69 -7.79
C ALA A 230 9.08 -22.19 -8.41
N PRO A 231 9.02 -23.47 -8.81
CA PRO A 231 7.76 -24.10 -9.16
C PRO A 231 6.81 -24.07 -7.94
N TRP A 232 5.50 -23.97 -8.17
CA TRP A 232 4.51 -23.87 -7.09
C TRP A 232 4.54 -25.06 -6.11
N LYS A 233 5.05 -26.22 -6.57
CA LYS A 233 5.27 -27.43 -5.77
C LYS A 233 6.27 -27.18 -4.63
N GLU A 234 7.14 -26.20 -4.78
CA GLU A 234 8.15 -25.73 -3.82
C GLU A 234 7.76 -24.34 -3.30
N PHE A 235 6.59 -24.25 -2.65
CA PHE A 235 6.04 -22.97 -2.20
C PHE A 235 6.90 -22.29 -1.12
N LEU A 236 7.63 -23.06 -0.29
CA LEU A 236 8.45 -22.50 0.78
C LEU A 236 9.90 -22.93 0.64
N LEU A 237 10.79 -21.94 0.51
CA LEU A 237 12.18 -22.08 0.88
C LEU A 237 12.31 -22.05 2.41
N PRO A 238 13.37 -22.67 2.98
CA PRO A 238 13.68 -22.56 4.40
C PRO A 238 13.75 -21.09 4.88
N PRO A 239 13.42 -20.80 6.15
CA PRO A 239 13.53 -19.45 6.72
C PRO A 239 15.00 -18.98 6.76
N ASP A 240 15.22 -17.67 6.95
CA ASP A 240 16.56 -17.09 7.18
C ASP A 240 16.55 -16.25 8.46
N PRO A 241 17.36 -16.61 9.49
CA PRO A 241 18.31 -17.74 9.51
C PRO A 241 17.60 -19.11 9.50
N PRO A 242 18.24 -20.17 8.95
CA PRO A 242 17.67 -21.51 8.93
C PRO A 242 17.46 -22.00 10.37
N GLY A 243 16.22 -22.29 10.74
CA GLY A 243 15.88 -22.85 12.04
C GLY A 243 16.22 -24.34 12.13
N LEU A 244 16.42 -24.86 13.35
CA LEU A 244 16.66 -26.27 13.68
C LEU A 244 15.43 -27.19 13.46
N GLY A 245 14.41 -26.72 12.73
CA GLY A 245 13.12 -27.41 12.55
C GLY A 245 13.02 -28.19 11.23
N ALA A 246 12.11 -29.17 11.18
CA ALA A 246 11.77 -29.90 9.96
C ALA A 246 11.40 -28.96 8.81
N THR A 247 11.81 -29.28 7.58
CA THR A 247 11.45 -28.56 6.35
C THR A 247 9.94 -28.33 6.31
N ALA A 248 9.52 -27.07 6.28
CA ALA A 248 8.12 -26.69 6.30
C ALA A 248 7.37 -27.36 5.13
N LYS A 249 6.36 -28.18 5.43
CA LYS A 249 5.46 -28.74 4.42
C LYS A 249 4.78 -27.58 3.66
N ASN A 250 4.72 -27.70 2.34
CA ASN A 250 4.06 -26.72 1.46
C ASN A 250 2.60 -26.47 1.94
N PRO A 251 2.26 -25.24 2.36
CA PRO A 251 0.94 -24.90 2.88
C PRO A 251 -0.15 -24.88 1.80
N LEU A 252 0.21 -24.99 0.52
CA LEU A 252 -0.73 -25.16 -0.58
C LEU A 252 -0.97 -26.63 -0.98
N GLY A 253 -0.25 -27.60 -0.37
CA GLY A 253 -0.33 -29.02 -0.72
C GLY A 253 0.88 -29.55 -1.49
N GLY A 254 0.92 -30.85 -1.76
CA GLY A 254 2.01 -31.55 -2.46
C GLY A 254 1.89 -31.50 -3.99
N PRO A 255 2.69 -32.29 -4.75
CA PRO A 255 2.74 -32.29 -6.22
C PRO A 255 1.42 -32.59 -6.96
N GLY A 256 0.35 -32.96 -6.25
CA GLY A 256 -1.00 -33.22 -6.75
C GLY A 256 -2.08 -32.23 -6.25
N GLY A 257 -1.71 -31.14 -5.57
CA GLY A 257 -2.64 -30.22 -4.91
C GLY A 257 -2.77 -30.50 -3.40
N SER A 258 -3.76 -29.90 -2.74
CA SER A 258 -4.14 -30.35 -1.39
C SER A 258 -4.57 -31.82 -1.49
N GLU A 259 -4.10 -32.67 -0.58
CA GLU A 259 -4.35 -34.13 -0.60
C GLU A 259 -5.85 -34.50 -0.55
N GLY A 260 -6.76 -33.52 -0.43
CA GLY A 260 -8.21 -33.69 -0.40
C GLY A 260 -9.03 -32.74 -1.30
N GLY A 261 -8.43 -32.00 -2.25
CA GLY A 261 -9.18 -31.10 -3.13
C GLY A 261 -9.69 -29.80 -2.46
N GLU A 262 -9.14 -29.45 -1.30
CA GLU A 262 -9.40 -28.19 -0.59
C GLU A 262 -9.10 -26.97 -1.47
N GLN A 263 -10.03 -26.01 -1.48
CA GLN A 263 -9.90 -24.72 -2.15
C GLN A 263 -9.23 -23.71 -1.21
N VAL A 264 -8.08 -23.19 -1.62
CA VAL A 264 -7.29 -22.27 -0.78
C VAL A 264 -7.48 -20.83 -1.22
N LEU A 265 -7.70 -19.93 -0.24
CA LEU A 265 -7.55 -18.50 -0.42
C LEU A 265 -6.16 -18.07 0.03
N VAL A 266 -5.41 -17.40 -0.84
CA VAL A 266 -4.12 -16.79 -0.50
C VAL A 266 -4.31 -15.30 -0.23
N THR A 267 -3.81 -14.79 0.88
CA THR A 267 -3.82 -13.36 1.19
C THR A 267 -2.43 -12.87 1.56
N GLY A 268 -2.17 -11.60 1.28
CA GLY A 268 -0.96 -10.92 1.76
C GLY A 268 -1.23 -9.45 2.05
N LEU A 269 -1.23 -9.07 3.33
CA LEU A 269 -1.44 -7.70 3.78
C LEU A 269 -0.10 -7.01 4.08
N HIS A 270 0.31 -6.06 3.22
CA HIS A 270 1.65 -5.43 3.15
C HIS A 270 2.72 -6.32 2.52
N THR A 271 2.39 -6.88 1.36
CA THR A 271 3.36 -7.60 0.53
C THR A 271 4.43 -6.63 0.02
N CYS A 272 5.64 -6.75 0.56
CA CYS A 272 6.74 -5.84 0.30
C CYS A 272 7.55 -6.31 -0.92
N GLY A 273 7.91 -5.38 -1.82
CA GLY A 273 8.76 -5.68 -2.98
C GLY A 273 8.24 -6.87 -3.78
N ASP A 274 9.12 -7.84 -4.02
CA ASP A 274 8.86 -8.99 -4.90
C ASP A 274 7.88 -10.02 -4.32
N LEU A 275 7.45 -9.89 -3.06
CA LEU A 275 6.45 -10.79 -2.49
C LEU A 275 5.12 -10.71 -3.24
N SER A 276 4.68 -9.51 -3.61
CA SER A 276 3.43 -9.33 -4.36
C SER A 276 3.44 -10.04 -5.73
N PRO A 277 4.40 -9.79 -6.64
CA PRO A 277 4.46 -10.49 -7.92
C PRO A 277 4.70 -12.00 -7.76
N ALA A 278 5.44 -12.44 -6.73
CA ALA A 278 5.62 -13.86 -6.44
C ALA A 278 4.27 -14.54 -6.09
N LEU A 279 3.44 -13.91 -5.24
CA LEU A 279 2.10 -14.45 -4.93
C LEU A 279 1.22 -14.57 -6.17
N LEU A 280 1.26 -13.58 -7.08
CA LEU A 280 0.51 -13.62 -8.33
C LEU A 280 0.98 -14.73 -9.27
N ARG A 281 2.29 -14.99 -9.34
CA ARG A 281 2.85 -16.12 -10.10
C ARG A 281 2.39 -17.45 -9.52
N HIS A 282 2.46 -17.61 -8.20
CA HIS A 282 1.99 -18.82 -7.53
C HIS A 282 0.49 -19.03 -7.71
N PHE A 283 -0.33 -17.98 -7.60
CA PHE A 283 -1.76 -18.06 -7.91
C PHE A 283 -2.02 -18.54 -9.34
N ALA A 284 -1.37 -17.92 -10.34
CA ALA A 284 -1.57 -18.28 -11.73
C ALA A 284 -1.18 -19.75 -12.01
N ARG A 285 -0.07 -20.22 -11.42
CA ARG A 285 0.49 -21.55 -11.64
C ARG A 285 -0.13 -22.66 -10.79
N SER A 286 -0.79 -22.34 -9.68
CA SER A 286 -1.29 -23.33 -8.72
C SER A 286 -2.80 -23.54 -8.84
N PRO A 287 -3.25 -24.75 -9.23
CA PRO A 287 -4.68 -25.07 -9.31
C PRO A 287 -5.37 -25.14 -7.94
N ALA A 288 -4.61 -25.33 -6.86
CA ALA A 288 -5.14 -25.40 -5.49
C ALA A 288 -5.55 -24.02 -4.93
N VAL A 289 -5.09 -22.93 -5.56
CA VAL A 289 -5.45 -21.57 -5.12
C VAL A 289 -6.67 -21.11 -5.89
N ALA A 290 -7.81 -21.10 -5.20
CA ALA A 290 -9.10 -20.69 -5.73
C ALA A 290 -9.19 -19.17 -5.91
N ALA A 291 -8.63 -18.44 -4.93
CA ALA A 291 -8.69 -16.99 -4.86
C ALA A 291 -7.44 -16.40 -4.22
N ILE A 292 -7.14 -15.15 -4.57
CA ILE A 292 -6.05 -14.37 -4.00
C ILE A 292 -6.50 -12.94 -3.68
N THR A 293 -6.03 -12.42 -2.55
CA THR A 293 -6.03 -10.98 -2.25
C THR A 293 -4.62 -10.48 -1.97
N SER A 294 -4.16 -9.49 -2.72
CA SER A 294 -2.80 -8.93 -2.59
C SER A 294 -2.85 -7.43 -2.30
N VAL A 295 -2.25 -7.03 -1.17
CA VAL A 295 -2.04 -5.62 -0.79
C VAL A 295 -0.55 -5.31 -0.82
N ALA A 296 -0.07 -4.67 -1.88
CA ALA A 296 1.32 -4.25 -2.01
C ALA A 296 1.57 -2.93 -1.25
N CYS A 297 2.77 -2.73 -0.71
CA CYS A 297 3.07 -1.51 0.07
C CYS A 297 4.46 -0.87 -0.11
N CYS A 298 5.48 -1.64 -0.52
CA CYS A 298 6.86 -1.15 -0.67
C CYS A 298 7.35 -1.30 -2.11
N HIS A 299 6.87 -0.46 -3.02
CA HIS A 299 7.19 -0.53 -4.45
C HIS A 299 8.67 -0.26 -4.75
N MET A 300 9.35 0.58 -3.96
CA MET A 300 10.79 0.83 -4.07
C MET A 300 11.66 -0.41 -3.84
N LYS A 301 11.10 -1.47 -3.23
CA LYS A 301 11.77 -2.76 -3.03
C LYS A 301 11.54 -3.77 -4.16
N LEU A 302 10.78 -3.42 -5.20
CA LEU A 302 10.64 -4.28 -6.37
C LEU A 302 11.99 -4.45 -7.07
N SER A 303 12.35 -5.65 -7.51
CA SER A 303 13.47 -5.82 -8.41
C SER A 303 13.09 -5.38 -9.83
N THR A 304 14.04 -4.79 -10.55
CA THR A 304 13.90 -4.39 -11.95
C THR A 304 14.99 -5.06 -12.80
N PRO A 305 14.77 -5.26 -14.12
CA PRO A 305 15.76 -5.88 -14.99
C PRO A 305 17.15 -5.22 -14.94
N SER A 306 17.19 -3.90 -14.77
CA SER A 306 18.43 -3.13 -14.63
C SER A 306 19.23 -3.41 -13.35
N GLN A 307 18.57 -3.88 -12.28
CA GLN A 307 19.21 -4.15 -10.99
C GLN A 307 19.70 -5.59 -10.86
N SER A 308 18.98 -6.53 -11.48
CA SER A 308 19.29 -7.96 -11.41
C SER A 308 19.12 -8.63 -12.78
N PRO A 309 20.04 -8.39 -13.74
CA PRO A 309 20.00 -9.02 -15.06
C PRO A 309 20.02 -10.55 -14.92
N GLY A 310 19.13 -11.24 -15.63
CA GLY A 310 19.06 -12.71 -15.63
C GLY A 310 18.24 -13.34 -14.49
N PHE A 311 17.75 -12.56 -13.53
CA PHE A 311 16.82 -13.02 -12.50
C PHE A 311 15.39 -12.58 -12.80
N THR A 312 14.41 -13.33 -12.29
CA THR A 312 13.00 -13.02 -12.44
C THR A 312 12.66 -11.68 -11.76
N SER A 313 12.48 -10.62 -12.53
CA SER A 313 12.21 -9.27 -12.01
C SER A 313 10.84 -9.16 -11.33
N GLY A 314 10.75 -8.27 -10.34
CA GLY A 314 9.51 -7.90 -9.67
C GLY A 314 8.64 -6.97 -10.51
N TYR A 315 9.23 -6.12 -11.33
CA TYR A 315 8.52 -5.23 -12.26
C TYR A 315 9.34 -5.00 -13.55
N PRO A 316 8.72 -4.98 -14.74
CA PRO A 316 7.32 -5.32 -15.01
C PRO A 316 7.05 -6.82 -14.83
N LEU A 317 5.78 -7.19 -14.67
CA LEU A 317 5.31 -8.57 -14.59
C LEU A 317 4.49 -8.99 -15.81
N SER A 318 3.71 -8.08 -16.39
CA SER A 318 2.96 -8.31 -17.63
C SER A 318 3.85 -8.18 -18.86
N ALA A 319 3.60 -9.01 -19.87
CA ALA A 319 4.26 -8.91 -21.15
C ALA A 319 3.88 -7.60 -21.87
N TRP A 320 2.63 -7.15 -21.73
CA TRP A 320 2.17 -5.90 -22.33
C TRP A 320 2.96 -4.68 -21.84
N VAL A 321 3.06 -4.48 -20.52
CA VAL A 321 3.80 -3.32 -19.96
C VAL A 321 5.29 -3.42 -20.29
N ALA A 322 5.87 -4.63 -20.24
CA ALA A 322 7.26 -4.86 -20.62
C ALA A 322 7.56 -4.48 -22.08
N GLY A 323 6.57 -4.65 -22.98
CA GLY A 323 6.70 -4.29 -24.40
C GLY A 323 6.60 -2.80 -24.70
N LEU A 324 6.17 -1.96 -23.75
CA LEU A 324 5.99 -0.52 -23.98
C LEU A 324 7.31 0.24 -23.81
N PRO A 325 7.66 1.16 -24.74
CA PRO A 325 8.86 1.97 -24.60
C PRO A 325 8.73 2.93 -23.40
N GLY A 326 9.79 3.04 -22.59
CA GLY A 326 9.83 3.94 -21.43
C GLY A 326 9.13 3.42 -20.17
N HIS A 327 8.72 2.13 -20.15
CA HIS A 327 8.06 1.50 -19.00
C HIS A 327 8.90 1.46 -17.72
N GLU A 328 10.22 1.67 -17.83
CA GLU A 328 11.15 1.56 -16.71
C GLU A 328 10.85 2.57 -15.59
N LEU A 329 10.74 2.07 -14.36
CA LEU A 329 10.56 2.89 -13.17
C LEU A 329 11.83 2.92 -12.35
N SER A 330 12.40 4.12 -12.16
CA SER A 330 13.55 4.33 -11.29
C SER A 330 13.22 3.95 -9.84
N TYR A 331 14.26 3.79 -9.00
CA TYR A 331 14.05 3.65 -7.56
C TYR A 331 13.20 4.79 -7.00
N ARG A 332 13.41 6.02 -7.50
CA ARG A 332 12.70 7.22 -7.03
C ARG A 332 11.24 7.26 -7.45
N ALA A 333 10.93 6.90 -8.68
CA ALA A 333 9.56 6.76 -9.12
C ALA A 333 8.82 5.76 -8.22
N ARG A 334 9.43 4.60 -7.97
CA ARG A 334 8.85 3.54 -7.12
C ARG A 334 8.76 3.94 -5.65
N GLU A 335 9.69 4.74 -5.14
CA GLU A 335 9.60 5.34 -3.81
C GLU A 335 8.47 6.38 -3.73
N ALA A 336 8.29 7.17 -4.79
CA ALA A 336 7.26 8.19 -4.85
C ALA A 336 5.86 7.58 -4.68
N ALA A 337 5.60 6.43 -5.31
CA ALA A 337 4.37 5.65 -5.16
C ALA A 337 4.04 5.27 -3.69
N CYS A 338 5.03 5.26 -2.80
CA CYS A 338 4.82 4.94 -1.38
C CYS A 338 4.43 6.14 -0.52
N HIS A 339 4.46 7.36 -1.06
CA HIS A 339 4.05 8.57 -0.35
C HIS A 339 2.52 8.65 -0.16
N ALA A 340 2.13 9.38 0.88
CA ALA A 340 0.74 9.60 1.26
C ALA A 340 0.27 10.96 0.74
N LEU A 341 -0.25 11.00 -0.50
CA LEU A 341 -0.70 12.25 -1.13
C LEU A 341 -1.75 12.96 -0.27
N GLU A 342 -2.74 12.22 0.22
CA GLU A 342 -3.88 12.75 0.98
C GLU A 342 -3.44 13.28 2.35
N GLU A 343 -2.50 12.60 3.01
CA GLU A 343 -1.92 13.06 4.28
C GLU A 343 -1.09 14.33 4.08
N TYR A 344 -0.31 14.39 2.99
CA TYR A 344 0.48 15.58 2.66
C TYR A 344 -0.41 16.77 2.28
N ALA A 345 -1.47 16.55 1.49
CA ALA A 345 -2.46 17.57 1.17
C ALA A 345 -3.17 18.08 2.44
N GLY A 346 -3.45 17.22 3.41
CA GLY A 346 -3.95 17.62 4.73
C GLY A 346 -2.97 18.55 5.46
N ARG A 347 -1.68 18.17 5.52
CA ARG A 347 -0.63 18.99 6.15
C ARG A 347 -0.40 20.34 5.46
N LEU A 348 -0.65 20.44 4.15
CA LEU A 348 -0.61 21.71 3.43
C LEU A 348 -1.76 22.66 3.83
N GLY A 349 -2.89 22.10 4.27
CA GLY A 349 -4.01 22.88 4.80
C GLY A 349 -3.87 23.27 6.28
N GLU A 350 -2.89 22.70 6.98
CA GLU A 350 -2.61 22.99 8.38
C GLU A 350 -1.44 23.99 8.51
N GLU A 351 -1.54 25.00 9.36
CA GLU A 351 -0.44 25.93 9.69
C GLU A 351 0.58 25.31 10.66
N ASN A 352 0.93 24.05 10.41
CA ASN A 352 1.83 23.28 11.26
C ASN A 352 3.19 23.27 10.58
N GLY A 353 4.21 23.88 11.21
CA GLY A 353 5.56 24.09 10.66
C GLY A 353 6.29 22.85 10.12
N CYS A 354 5.68 21.66 10.17
CA CYS A 354 6.06 20.40 9.56
C CYS A 354 6.63 20.49 8.13
N LEU A 355 6.14 21.39 7.29
CA LEU A 355 6.62 21.53 5.90
C LEU A 355 8.07 22.06 5.82
N ARG A 356 8.55 22.77 6.85
CA ARG A 356 9.93 23.30 6.92
C ARG A 356 11.00 22.21 6.83
N VAL A 357 10.65 20.99 7.26
CA VAL A 357 11.56 19.85 7.28
C VAL A 357 12.05 19.49 5.87
N HIS A 358 11.24 19.70 4.82
CA HIS A 358 11.68 19.46 3.44
C HIS A 358 12.82 20.41 3.04
N CYS A 359 12.68 21.70 3.36
CA CYS A 359 13.72 22.70 3.12
C CYS A 359 14.97 22.40 3.97
N TYR A 360 14.80 22.09 5.26
CA TYR A 360 15.93 21.77 6.15
C TYR A 360 16.75 20.58 5.64
N ARG A 361 16.10 19.54 5.10
CA ARG A 361 16.81 18.40 4.49
C ARG A 361 17.59 18.80 3.24
N ALA A 362 17.05 19.69 2.42
CA ALA A 362 17.73 20.15 1.20
C ALA A 362 18.92 21.06 1.51
N VAL A 363 18.77 21.98 2.48
CA VAL A 363 19.89 22.80 2.96
C VAL A 363 20.96 21.93 3.60
N LEU A 364 20.58 20.97 4.44
CA LEU A 364 21.53 20.05 5.07
C LEU A 364 22.31 19.23 4.04
N GLU A 365 21.64 18.68 3.01
CA GLU A 365 22.31 17.97 1.92
C GLU A 365 23.32 18.87 1.18
N THR A 366 22.96 20.14 0.97
CA THR A 366 23.85 21.14 0.34
C THR A 366 25.11 21.37 1.17
N LEU A 367 24.95 21.54 2.49
CA LEU A 367 26.07 21.72 3.41
C LEU A 367 26.95 20.46 3.52
N ILE A 368 26.34 19.28 3.55
CA ILE A 368 27.06 18.00 3.55
C ILE A 368 27.92 17.87 2.29
N ARG A 369 27.33 18.11 1.11
CA ARG A 369 28.04 18.03 -0.17
C ARG A 369 29.14 19.09 -0.31
N ALA A 370 28.94 20.28 0.26
CA ALA A 370 29.96 21.32 0.29
C ALA A 370 31.14 20.96 1.21
N ALA A 371 30.88 20.34 2.36
CA ALA A 371 31.90 19.90 3.31
C ALA A 371 32.66 18.65 2.83
N ASP A 372 31.97 17.73 2.15
CA ASP A 372 32.55 16.53 1.57
C ASP A 372 31.83 16.14 0.27
N PRO A 373 32.41 16.46 -0.91
CA PRO A 373 31.82 16.14 -2.20
C PRO A 373 31.58 14.65 -2.46
N SER A 374 32.26 13.75 -1.73
CA SER A 374 32.04 12.29 -1.84
C SER A 374 30.73 11.85 -1.19
N LYS A 375 30.19 12.63 -0.25
CA LYS A 375 28.94 12.33 0.47
C LYS A 375 27.74 12.89 -0.29
N LYS A 376 27.28 12.16 -1.31
CA LYS A 376 25.99 12.44 -1.98
C LYS A 376 24.87 11.57 -1.39
N ARG A 377 23.83 12.21 -0.87
CA ARG A 377 22.61 11.59 -0.33
C ARG A 377 22.92 10.51 0.72
N PRO A 378 23.71 10.79 1.77
CA PRO A 378 24.18 9.78 2.72
C PRO A 378 23.07 9.14 3.58
N GLY A 379 21.80 9.47 3.35
CA GLY A 379 20.68 8.85 4.07
C GLY A 379 20.58 9.32 5.52
N VAL A 380 20.68 10.64 5.76
CA VAL A 380 20.56 11.23 7.12
C VAL A 380 19.27 10.75 7.78
N GLN A 381 19.42 10.00 8.88
CA GLN A 381 18.28 9.46 9.63
C GLN A 381 17.36 10.58 10.11
N THR A 382 16.08 10.27 10.32
CA THR A 382 15.07 11.23 10.78
C THR A 382 15.43 11.88 12.11
N VAL A 383 15.43 13.23 12.15
CA VAL A 383 15.56 14.01 13.39
C VAL A 383 14.19 14.10 14.05
N LYS A 384 14.08 13.69 15.32
CA LYS A 384 12.83 13.76 16.08
C LYS A 384 12.43 15.22 16.30
N ALA A 385 11.13 15.50 16.26
CA ALA A 385 10.57 16.84 16.45
C ALA A 385 11.22 17.93 15.57
N ALA A 386 11.69 17.59 14.37
CA ALA A 386 12.39 18.54 13.49
C ALA A 386 11.62 19.84 13.19
N HIS A 387 10.29 19.82 13.27
CA HIS A 387 9.43 20.99 13.05
C HIS A 387 9.50 22.02 14.19
N THR A 388 9.95 21.62 15.39
CA THR A 388 10.11 22.52 16.55
C THR A 388 11.50 23.13 16.66
N LEU A 389 12.44 22.71 15.79
CA LEU A 389 13.83 23.16 15.82
C LEU A 389 14.05 24.33 14.87
N SER A 390 15.03 25.18 15.20
CA SER A 390 15.66 26.04 14.19
C SER A 390 16.55 25.22 13.27
N PHE A 391 16.90 25.77 12.10
CA PHE A 391 17.79 25.07 11.18
C PHE A 391 19.16 24.72 11.79
N PRO A 392 19.86 25.62 12.52
CA PRO A 392 21.14 25.28 13.14
C PRO A 392 21.04 24.14 14.16
N GLN A 393 19.96 24.13 14.96
CA GLN A 393 19.69 23.04 15.90
C GLN A 393 19.45 21.72 15.17
N TYR A 394 18.67 21.75 14.09
CA TYR A 394 18.42 20.59 13.23
C TYR A 394 19.71 20.06 12.61
N ALA A 395 20.55 20.93 12.05
CA ALA A 395 21.80 20.56 11.39
C ALA A 395 22.83 19.97 12.37
N ARG A 396 22.93 20.52 13.60
CA ARG A 396 23.78 19.97 14.68
C ARG A 396 23.41 18.54 15.07
N LEU A 397 22.14 18.14 14.92
CA LEU A 397 21.69 16.76 15.15
C LEU A 397 21.88 15.86 13.91
N GLY A 398 21.95 16.43 12.71
CA GLY A 398 22.04 15.73 11.44
C GLY A 398 23.48 15.42 11.00
N LEU A 399 24.38 16.41 11.07
CA LEU A 399 25.77 16.30 10.58
C LEU A 399 26.58 15.17 11.26
N PRO A 400 26.49 14.95 12.59
CA PRO A 400 27.23 13.85 13.22
C PRO A 400 26.82 12.47 12.70
N ARG A 401 25.59 12.32 12.18
CA ARG A 401 25.08 11.05 11.63
C ARG A 401 25.75 10.66 10.32
N VAL A 402 26.47 11.60 9.71
CA VAL A 402 27.24 11.38 8.47
C VAL A 402 28.73 11.61 8.71
N GLY A 403 29.17 11.63 9.97
CA GLY A 403 30.58 11.80 10.34
C GLY A 403 31.14 13.19 10.05
N LEU A 404 30.30 14.23 10.07
CA LEU A 404 30.73 15.63 9.93
C LEU A 404 30.57 16.36 11.26
N ASP A 405 31.58 17.15 11.63
CA ASP A 405 31.54 18.00 12.82
C ASP A 405 30.76 19.29 12.54
N PRO A 406 29.65 19.57 13.25
CA PRO A 406 28.89 20.81 13.11
C PRO A 406 29.72 22.09 13.29
N ALA A 407 30.81 22.06 14.05
CA ALA A 407 31.67 23.24 14.25
C ALA A 407 32.44 23.64 12.99
N THR A 408 32.64 22.70 12.05
CA THR A 408 33.38 22.93 10.80
C THR A 408 32.49 23.39 9.64
N VAL A 409 31.17 23.39 9.82
CA VAL A 409 30.19 23.70 8.77
C VAL A 409 29.53 25.05 9.06
N PRO A 410 29.45 25.98 8.08
CA PRO A 410 28.89 27.32 8.30
C PRO A 410 27.35 27.32 8.33
N LEU A 411 26.79 26.95 9.49
CA LEU A 411 25.35 26.76 9.69
C LEU A 411 24.51 28.06 9.66
N ASP A 412 25.13 29.20 9.96
CA ASP A 412 24.48 30.51 10.12
C ASP A 412 24.95 31.53 9.05
N SER A 413 25.38 31.04 7.89
CA SER A 413 25.83 31.90 6.78
C SER A 413 24.68 32.58 6.03
N GLU A 414 24.97 33.70 5.36
CA GLU A 414 24.01 34.39 4.47
C GLU A 414 23.45 33.45 3.39
N ALA A 415 24.30 32.58 2.83
CA ALA A 415 23.88 31.57 1.86
C ALA A 415 22.84 30.59 2.44
N VAL A 416 22.98 30.19 3.72
CA VAL A 416 21.98 29.38 4.41
C VAL A 416 20.67 30.15 4.58
N GLY A 417 20.74 31.42 4.99
CA GLY A 417 19.58 32.31 5.07
C GLY A 417 18.80 32.38 3.75
N ALA A 418 19.50 32.67 2.65
CA ALA A 418 18.91 32.76 1.31
C ALA A 418 18.28 31.44 0.81
N MET A 419 18.82 30.28 1.22
CA MET A 419 18.18 28.99 0.93
C MET A 419 16.91 28.77 1.75
N LEU A 420 16.93 29.12 3.04
CA LEU A 420 15.79 28.94 3.95
C LEU A 420 14.59 29.83 3.54
N GLU A 421 14.84 31.04 3.00
CA GLU A 421 13.80 31.91 2.43
C GLU A 421 13.04 31.26 1.26
N GLN A 422 13.68 30.30 0.57
CA GLN A 422 13.09 29.57 -0.55
C GLN A 422 12.29 28.33 -0.12
N GLN A 423 11.98 28.17 1.17
CA GLN A 423 11.18 27.04 1.68
C GLN A 423 9.89 26.79 0.90
N HIS A 424 9.16 27.86 0.54
CA HIS A 424 7.92 27.77 -0.23
C HIS A 424 8.12 27.10 -1.61
N LYS A 425 9.25 27.37 -2.27
CA LYS A 425 9.61 26.74 -3.56
C LYS A 425 9.91 25.25 -3.41
N VAL A 426 10.59 24.86 -2.34
CA VAL A 426 10.88 23.44 -2.04
C VAL A 426 9.56 22.66 -1.83
N VAL A 427 8.63 23.26 -1.09
CA VAL A 427 7.29 22.68 -0.85
C VAL A 427 6.48 22.58 -2.15
N ALA A 428 6.48 23.62 -2.97
CA ALA A 428 5.82 23.61 -4.27
C ALA A 428 6.39 22.55 -5.21
N PHE A 429 7.73 22.45 -5.31
CA PHE A 429 8.39 21.43 -6.11
C PHE A 429 8.03 20.02 -5.66
N PHE A 430 8.08 19.75 -4.35
CA PHE A 430 7.69 18.43 -3.82
C PHE A 430 6.21 18.10 -4.07
N SER A 431 5.33 19.10 -4.04
CA SER A 431 3.92 18.94 -4.39
C SER A 431 3.74 18.48 -5.84
N LEU A 432 4.53 19.01 -6.79
CA LEU A 432 4.52 18.55 -8.19
C LEU A 432 4.96 17.09 -8.31
N THR A 433 6.02 16.68 -7.59
CA THR A 433 6.44 15.27 -7.57
C THR A 433 5.34 14.36 -7.01
N LEU A 434 4.62 14.80 -5.97
CA LEU A 434 3.53 14.03 -5.38
C LEU A 434 2.31 13.89 -6.30
N LEU A 435 2.06 14.81 -7.23
CA LEU A 435 1.01 14.63 -8.25
C LEU A 435 1.24 13.43 -9.16
N LEU A 436 2.50 13.04 -9.38
CA LEU A 436 2.86 11.88 -10.18
C LEU A 436 2.82 10.56 -9.40
N ALA A 437 2.90 10.60 -8.06
CA ALA A 437 2.98 9.41 -7.23
C ALA A 437 1.82 8.41 -7.45
N PRO A 438 0.54 8.83 -7.51
CA PRO A 438 -0.58 7.91 -7.77
C PRO A 438 -0.50 7.24 -9.15
N LEU A 439 0.12 7.89 -10.15
CA LEU A 439 0.29 7.30 -11.47
C LEU A 439 1.28 6.14 -11.45
N VAL A 440 2.38 6.28 -10.70
CA VAL A 440 3.36 5.20 -10.58
C VAL A 440 2.74 3.98 -9.89
N GLU A 441 1.99 4.18 -8.80
CA GLU A 441 1.24 3.09 -8.17
C GLU A 441 0.22 2.48 -9.13
N THR A 442 -0.54 3.31 -9.86
CA THR A 442 -1.51 2.87 -10.86
C THR A 442 -0.86 2.01 -11.95
N LEU A 443 0.30 2.40 -12.46
CA LEU A 443 1.03 1.63 -13.46
C LEU A 443 1.48 0.27 -12.92
N ILE A 444 1.98 0.22 -11.69
CA ILE A 444 2.37 -1.04 -11.05
C ILE A 444 1.15 -1.94 -10.86
N LEU A 445 0.01 -1.38 -10.45
CA LEU A 445 -1.24 -2.14 -10.27
C LEU A 445 -1.84 -2.61 -11.60
N LEU A 446 -1.80 -1.77 -12.65
CA LEU A 446 -2.18 -2.16 -14.02
C LEU A 446 -1.31 -3.30 -14.53
N ASP A 447 0.00 -3.21 -14.34
CA ASP A 447 0.92 -4.29 -14.70
C ASP A 447 0.53 -5.63 -14.05
N ARG A 448 0.03 -5.61 -12.80
CA ARG A 448 -0.42 -6.84 -12.12
C ARG A 448 -1.74 -7.36 -12.68
N LEU A 449 -2.69 -6.47 -12.96
CA LEU A 449 -3.97 -6.83 -13.56
C LEU A 449 -3.78 -7.41 -14.95
N LEU A 450 -2.99 -6.75 -15.80
CA LEU A 450 -2.69 -7.18 -17.15
C LEU A 450 -1.99 -8.54 -17.14
N TYR A 451 -1.03 -8.77 -16.24
CA TYR A 451 -0.41 -10.09 -16.07
C TYR A 451 -1.45 -11.18 -15.80
N LEU A 452 -2.36 -10.96 -14.84
CA LEU A 452 -3.38 -11.97 -14.52
C LEU A 452 -4.34 -12.24 -15.70
N ARG A 453 -4.68 -11.20 -16.46
CA ARG A 453 -5.50 -11.33 -17.67
C ARG A 453 -4.77 -12.10 -18.78
N GLU A 454 -3.47 -11.86 -18.96
CA GLU A 454 -2.60 -12.64 -19.86
C GLU A 454 -2.59 -14.12 -19.46
N GLN A 455 -2.52 -14.42 -18.16
CA GLN A 455 -2.55 -15.81 -17.68
C GLN A 455 -3.93 -16.48 -17.81
N GLY A 456 -5.02 -15.71 -17.77
CA GLY A 456 -6.40 -16.24 -17.79
C GLY A 456 -7.05 -16.32 -19.17
N GLY A 457 -6.46 -15.70 -20.19
CA GLY A 457 -7.10 -15.43 -21.49
C GLY A 457 -6.60 -16.25 -22.68
N CYS A 458 -5.92 -17.38 -22.51
CA CYS A 458 -5.47 -18.18 -23.66
C CYS A 458 -6.63 -18.93 -24.38
N GLN A 459 -7.41 -18.23 -25.23
CA GLN A 459 -7.99 -18.77 -26.48
C GLN A 459 -8.13 -17.68 -27.56
N GLY A 460 -7.38 -17.85 -28.66
CA GLY A 460 -7.92 -18.09 -30.01
C GLY A 460 -8.51 -16.94 -30.84
N GLY A 461 -7.78 -16.53 -31.89
CA GLY A 461 -8.29 -15.85 -33.10
C GLY A 461 -7.23 -15.81 -34.23
N SER A 462 -7.34 -16.74 -35.20
CA SER A 462 -6.53 -17.06 -36.41
C SER A 462 -6.03 -15.90 -37.30
N ARG A 463 -4.93 -15.98 -38.08
CA ARG A 463 -4.50 -16.90 -39.17
C ARG A 463 -2.95 -16.83 -39.34
N GLU A 464 -2.13 -17.71 -39.94
CA GLU A 464 -2.21 -18.97 -40.72
C GLU A 464 -0.78 -19.57 -40.79
N GLY A 465 -0.63 -20.90 -40.85
CA GLY A 465 0.54 -21.55 -41.48
C GLY A 465 1.45 -22.45 -40.62
N VAL A 466 1.46 -23.74 -40.98
CA VAL A 466 2.50 -24.77 -40.79
C VAL A 466 2.40 -25.73 -39.58
N ALA A 467 1.92 -26.93 -39.93
CA ALA A 467 2.26 -28.30 -39.51
C ALA A 467 2.31 -28.69 -38.02
N ALA A 468 1.49 -29.72 -37.73
CA ALA A 468 1.30 -30.37 -36.44
C ALA A 468 2.48 -31.25 -35.97
N VAL A 469 2.67 -31.30 -34.65
CA VAL A 469 3.32 -32.42 -33.92
C VAL A 469 2.46 -32.74 -32.68
N PRO A 470 2.19 -34.01 -32.34
CA PRO A 470 1.24 -34.36 -31.28
C PRO A 470 1.95 -34.58 -29.94
N VAL A 471 1.65 -33.77 -28.92
CA VAL A 471 2.08 -34.06 -27.54
C VAL A 471 1.02 -33.61 -26.52
N ALA A 472 0.49 -34.60 -25.80
CA ALA A 472 -0.17 -34.56 -24.49
C ALA A 472 -1.25 -33.49 -24.21
N ILE A 473 -2.45 -33.98 -23.89
CA ILE A 473 -3.57 -33.26 -23.29
C ILE A 473 -3.08 -32.47 -22.06
N LEU A 474 -2.80 -31.17 -22.23
CA LEU A 474 -2.59 -30.22 -21.14
C LEU A 474 -3.95 -29.65 -20.69
N PRO A 475 -4.17 -29.42 -19.38
CA PRO A 475 -5.44 -28.90 -18.89
C PRO A 475 -5.69 -27.49 -19.45
N LEU A 476 -6.93 -27.23 -19.86
CA LEU A 476 -7.44 -25.92 -20.30
C LEU A 476 -6.95 -24.76 -19.40
N PRO A 477 -6.63 -23.58 -19.97
CA PRO A 477 -6.30 -22.42 -19.15
C PRO A 477 -7.50 -22.03 -18.32
N ALA A 478 -7.33 -22.04 -16.99
CA ALA A 478 -8.35 -21.58 -16.07
C ALA A 478 -8.59 -20.08 -16.29
N GLY A 479 -9.79 -19.71 -16.73
CA GLY A 479 -10.19 -18.31 -16.78
C GLY A 479 -10.13 -17.69 -15.39
N PHE A 480 -9.27 -16.69 -15.20
CA PHE A 480 -9.25 -15.88 -13.98
C PHE A 480 -10.15 -14.67 -14.17
N GLN A 481 -10.85 -14.28 -13.12
CA GLN A 481 -11.38 -12.95 -13.00
C GLN A 481 -10.53 -12.18 -11.99
N CYS A 482 -10.28 -10.91 -12.25
CA CYS A 482 -9.50 -10.05 -11.37
C CYS A 482 -10.03 -8.62 -11.34
N ALA A 483 -9.89 -7.96 -10.20
CA ALA A 483 -10.28 -6.57 -10.00
C ALA A 483 -9.39 -5.88 -8.98
N LEU A 484 -9.36 -4.54 -9.04
CA LEU A 484 -8.84 -3.70 -7.96
C LEU A 484 -10.01 -3.10 -7.18
N VAL A 485 -9.97 -3.26 -5.88
CA VAL A 485 -11.03 -2.80 -4.97
C VAL A 485 -10.46 -1.73 -4.04
N PRO A 486 -11.00 -0.49 -4.02
CA PRO A 486 -10.61 0.53 -3.05
C PRO A 486 -11.17 0.17 -1.67
N LEU A 487 -10.43 -0.67 -0.93
CA LEU A 487 -10.92 -1.27 0.32
C LEU A 487 -10.57 -0.43 1.56
N PHE A 488 -9.48 0.34 1.49
CA PHE A 488 -9.05 1.16 2.63
C PHE A 488 -9.37 2.65 2.43
N ASN A 489 -9.42 3.40 3.53
CA ASN A 489 -9.55 4.84 3.47
C ASN A 489 -8.19 5.44 3.08
N PRO A 490 -8.06 6.12 1.93
CA PRO A 490 -6.77 6.61 1.43
C PRO A 490 -6.12 7.68 2.33
N ARG A 491 -6.90 8.43 3.13
CA ARG A 491 -6.34 9.37 4.13
C ARG A 491 -5.59 8.67 5.25
N PHE A 492 -5.92 7.41 5.53
CA PHE A 492 -5.41 6.66 6.67
C PHE A 492 -4.51 5.49 6.27
N SER A 493 -4.88 4.79 5.19
CA SER A 493 -4.02 3.85 4.47
C SER A 493 -3.98 4.24 2.99
N PRO A 494 -2.97 5.02 2.58
CA PRO A 494 -2.90 5.55 1.22
C PRO A 494 -2.75 4.50 0.11
N ARG A 495 -2.21 3.31 0.43
CA ARG A 495 -2.18 2.18 -0.52
C ARG A 495 -3.49 1.43 -0.38
N ASN A 496 -4.54 2.03 -0.91
CA ASN A 496 -5.91 1.72 -0.51
C ASN A 496 -6.61 0.70 -1.42
N LEU A 497 -6.00 0.41 -2.57
CA LEU A 497 -6.45 -0.57 -3.54
C LEU A 497 -5.94 -1.96 -3.18
N VAL A 498 -6.84 -2.94 -3.23
CA VAL A 498 -6.55 -4.35 -3.02
C VAL A 498 -6.79 -5.08 -4.32
N LEU A 499 -5.78 -5.82 -4.80
CA LEU A 499 -5.95 -6.69 -5.95
C LEU A 499 -6.63 -7.98 -5.49
N VAL A 500 -7.74 -8.32 -6.14
CA VAL A 500 -8.52 -9.53 -5.90
C VAL A 500 -8.56 -10.32 -7.20
N ALA A 501 -8.27 -11.62 -7.15
CA ALA A 501 -8.47 -12.50 -8.29
C ALA A 501 -9.00 -13.86 -7.85
N ALA A 502 -9.81 -14.49 -8.68
CA ALA A 502 -10.41 -15.79 -8.41
C ALA A 502 -10.60 -16.60 -9.69
N ARG A 503 -10.61 -17.93 -9.54
CA ARG A 503 -10.93 -18.90 -10.61
C ARG A 503 -12.44 -19.10 -10.80
N THR A 504 -13.26 -18.57 -9.89
CA THR A 504 -14.73 -18.52 -9.96
C THR A 504 -15.21 -17.09 -10.21
N PRO A 505 -16.46 -16.88 -10.67
CA PRO A 505 -16.97 -15.55 -10.96
C PRO A 505 -16.87 -14.58 -9.77
N LEU A 506 -16.26 -13.40 -9.98
CA LEU A 506 -16.04 -12.41 -8.93
C LEU A 506 -17.35 -11.88 -8.34
N GLY A 507 -18.48 -11.97 -9.06
CA GLY A 507 -19.80 -11.60 -8.54
C GLY A 507 -20.15 -12.28 -7.22
N ALA A 508 -19.78 -13.55 -7.03
CA ALA A 508 -19.97 -14.27 -5.76
C ALA A 508 -19.00 -13.86 -4.65
N VAL A 509 -17.86 -13.25 -5.01
CA VAL A 509 -16.79 -12.79 -4.10
C VAL A 509 -16.93 -11.29 -3.77
N LEU A 510 -17.58 -10.51 -4.65
CA LEU A 510 -17.69 -9.05 -4.57
C LEU A 510 -19.08 -8.55 -4.16
N SER A 511 -20.14 -9.38 -4.15
CA SER A 511 -21.56 -9.01 -3.99
C SER A 511 -21.96 -8.25 -2.71
N GLY A 512 -21.05 -8.02 -1.77
CA GLY A 512 -21.30 -7.22 -0.55
C GLY A 512 -20.83 -5.76 -0.61
N LEU A 513 -20.53 -5.19 -1.79
CA LEU A 513 -20.00 -3.81 -1.89
C LEU A 513 -21.08 -2.72 -1.93
N ASP A 514 -22.31 -3.04 -2.31
CA ASP A 514 -23.32 -2.02 -2.61
C ASP A 514 -24.15 -1.57 -1.39
N GLU A 515 -24.09 -2.30 -0.26
CA GLU A 515 -24.91 -2.01 0.93
C GLU A 515 -24.20 -1.18 2.02
N ASP A 516 -22.87 -1.10 2.00
CA ASP A 516 -22.07 -0.46 3.07
C ASP A 516 -22.00 1.09 2.95
N GLY A 517 -22.73 1.70 2.00
CA GLY A 517 -22.79 3.16 1.81
C GLY A 517 -23.86 3.89 2.63
N SER A 518 -24.86 3.18 3.17
CA SER A 518 -26.07 3.79 3.75
C SER A 518 -26.25 3.60 5.26
N GLU A 519 -25.47 2.74 5.93
CA GLU A 519 -25.69 2.44 7.35
C GLU A 519 -25.09 3.47 8.33
N ASP A 520 -24.31 4.45 7.84
CA ASP A 520 -23.72 5.51 8.68
C ASP A 520 -24.53 6.84 8.66
N GLU A 521 -25.65 6.92 7.93
CA GLU A 521 -26.35 8.20 7.67
C GLU A 521 -27.57 8.55 8.53
N ASP A 522 -28.10 7.68 9.38
CA ASP A 522 -29.32 8.03 10.15
C ASP A 522 -29.20 7.80 11.65
N MET A 523 -28.80 8.84 12.38
CA MET A 523 -29.09 8.99 13.82
C MET A 523 -29.12 10.49 14.15
N GLY A 524 -30.33 10.99 14.34
CA GLY A 524 -30.69 12.41 14.42
C GLY A 524 -29.90 13.26 15.42
N VAL A 525 -29.74 14.51 15.02
CA VAL A 525 -29.23 15.62 15.82
C VAL A 525 -30.18 15.85 16.99
N ALA A 526 -29.77 15.49 18.21
CA ALA A 526 -30.44 15.97 19.41
C ALA A 526 -30.04 17.43 19.62
N GLU A 527 -31.01 18.35 19.51
CA GLU A 527 -30.86 19.75 19.86
C GLU A 527 -30.40 19.90 21.32
N PRO A 528 -29.48 20.85 21.63
CA PRO A 528 -29.12 21.14 23.00
C PRO A 528 -30.28 21.85 23.73
N PRO A 529 -30.49 21.59 25.03
CA PRO A 529 -31.59 22.17 25.77
C PRO A 529 -31.41 23.68 25.91
N ARG A 530 -32.49 24.43 25.67
CA ARG A 530 -32.57 25.87 25.90
C ARG A 530 -32.44 26.14 27.40
N GLU A 531 -31.47 26.94 27.79
CA GLU A 531 -31.40 27.52 29.14
C GLU A 531 -32.62 28.42 29.37
N GLY A 532 -33.53 27.94 30.22
CA GLY A 532 -34.65 28.68 30.75
C GLY A 532 -34.32 29.23 32.12
N GLN A 533 -34.51 30.54 32.25
CA GLN A 533 -34.60 31.35 33.47
C GLN A 533 -35.07 30.59 34.72
N ARG A 534 -34.28 30.68 35.80
CA ARG A 534 -34.71 31.20 37.10
C ARG A 534 -33.52 31.52 37.99
#